data_AF-A0A9X1ZZ81-F1
#
_entry.id   AF-A0A9X1ZZ81-F1
#
_cell.length_a   1.000
_cell.length_b   1.000
_cell.length_c   1.000
_cell.angle_alpha   90.00
_cell.angle_beta   90.00
_cell.angle_gamma   90.00
#
_symmetry.space_group_name_H-M   'P 1'
#
loop_
_entity.id
_entity.type
_entity.pdbx_description
1 polymer ?
#
loop_
_entity_poly.entity_id
_entity_poly.type
_entity_poly.pdbx_seq_one_letter_code
_entity_poly.pdbx_strand_id
1 'polypeptide(L)'
;MINLNYNGIKNTLSSVFNIPIDRGLNKENSELEMENESIIEIEDKPIFKDYKTTLGGWNIDLIDKINDNVIVYFFIQKTKDSSAWNLVAPVILEKSTGKINQYGLGYFALEGSGGGLSNMSSIMFYLKKHREKGYEVSLLPKIVENKLLSDYEFVDSGIKLTDLTENSIDLINYRKESFKWIYKQYNELLSKYELE
;
A
#
# COMPACT_ATOMS: atom_id res chain seq x y z
N MET A 1 34.36 26.53 -13.48
CA MET A 1 33.68 26.18 -14.75
C MET A 1 34.11 24.78 -15.13
N ILE A 2 33.20 23.81 -15.00
CA ILE A 2 33.45 22.42 -15.39
C ILE A 2 32.92 22.27 -16.81
N ASN A 3 33.81 22.00 -17.75
CA ASN A 3 33.51 21.81 -19.16
C ASN A 3 33.35 20.30 -19.41
N LEU A 4 32.10 19.80 -19.39
CA LEU A 4 31.79 18.41 -19.69
C LEU A 4 31.62 18.27 -21.21
N ASN A 5 32.69 17.82 -21.86
CA ASN A 5 32.70 17.52 -23.28
C ASN A 5 32.06 16.13 -23.50
N TYR A 6 30.82 16.11 -23.97
CA TYR A 6 30.14 14.90 -24.44
C TYR A 6 30.69 14.53 -25.82
N ASN A 7 31.40 13.41 -25.91
CA ASN A 7 31.62 12.70 -27.16
C ASN A 7 31.88 11.22 -26.89
N GLY A 8 30.95 10.36 -27.29
CA GLY A 8 31.19 8.91 -27.27
C GLY A 8 29.97 8.01 -27.26
N ILE A 9 28.99 8.20 -28.16
CA ILE A 9 28.18 7.06 -28.59
C ILE A 9 28.94 6.37 -29.72
N LYS A 10 29.54 5.21 -29.44
CA LYS A 10 29.88 4.21 -30.44
C LYS A 10 29.70 2.81 -29.84
N ASN A 11 28.67 2.13 -30.34
CA ASN A 11 28.51 0.69 -30.57
C ASN A 11 29.41 -0.27 -29.78
N THR A 12 28.78 -1.06 -28.92
CA THR A 12 29.23 -2.43 -28.64
C THR A 12 28.08 -3.38 -28.94
N LEU A 13 27.92 -3.72 -30.22
CA LEU A 13 27.21 -4.93 -30.66
C LEU A 13 28.27 -5.92 -31.14
N SER A 14 28.55 -6.91 -30.30
CA SER A 14 29.12 -8.23 -30.63
C SER A 14 29.37 -8.94 -29.29
N SER A 15 29.07 -10.21 -29.03
CA SER A 15 28.52 -11.31 -29.81
C SER A 15 28.63 -12.55 -28.92
N VAL A 16 27.61 -13.42 -28.93
CA VAL A 16 27.69 -14.91 -28.78
C VAL A 16 28.10 -15.40 -27.36
N PHE A 17 27.32 -16.26 -26.69
CA PHE A 17 27.24 -17.70 -26.93
C PHE A 17 25.85 -18.29 -26.63
N ASN A 18 25.18 -18.75 -27.68
CA ASN A 18 24.30 -19.92 -27.61
C ASN A 18 25.15 -21.13 -28.02
N ILE A 19 25.24 -22.15 -27.16
CA ILE A 19 25.75 -23.47 -27.52
C ILE A 19 24.58 -24.45 -27.39
N PRO A 20 23.98 -24.92 -28.49
CA PRO A 20 23.34 -26.22 -28.49
C PRO A 20 24.41 -27.27 -28.89
N ILE A 21 24.64 -28.24 -28.02
CA ILE A 21 25.43 -29.42 -28.35
C ILE A 21 24.50 -30.38 -29.10
N ASP A 22 24.62 -30.39 -30.43
CA ASP A 22 24.01 -31.43 -31.27
C ASP A 22 25.00 -32.57 -31.46
N ARG A 23 24.62 -33.77 -31.01
CA ARG A 23 25.19 -35.05 -31.44
C ARG A 23 24.05 -35.82 -32.09
N GLY A 24 23.91 -35.67 -33.40
CA GLY A 24 22.98 -36.47 -34.18
C GLY A 24 23.35 -37.96 -34.16
N LEU A 25 22.32 -38.81 -34.10
CA LEU A 25 22.21 -40.04 -34.91
C LEU A 25 20.76 -40.59 -34.87
N ASN A 26 20.20 -40.69 -36.08
CA ASN A 26 19.11 -41.55 -36.58
C ASN A 26 17.62 -41.12 -36.46
N LYS A 27 17.08 -40.76 -37.65
CA LYS A 27 15.89 -41.32 -38.38
C LYS A 27 14.78 -41.92 -37.50
N GLU A 28 13.49 -41.59 -37.62
CA GLU A 28 12.64 -41.50 -38.83
C GLU A 28 11.28 -40.83 -38.48
N ASN A 29 10.57 -40.32 -39.50
CA ASN A 29 9.22 -39.73 -39.55
C ASN A 29 8.21 -40.05 -38.41
N SER A 30 7.59 -39.00 -37.85
CA SER A 30 6.15 -38.99 -37.54
C SER A 30 5.64 -37.57 -37.24
N GLU A 31 4.77 -37.11 -38.13
CA GLU A 31 3.52 -36.37 -37.89
C GLU A 31 3.52 -35.06 -37.08
N LEU A 32 3.08 -34.03 -37.80
CA LEU A 32 2.56 -32.74 -37.33
C LEU A 32 1.55 -32.91 -36.21
N GLU A 33 1.92 -32.49 -35.00
CA GLU A 33 0.97 -31.96 -34.03
C GLU A 33 1.26 -30.48 -33.86
N MET A 34 0.43 -29.65 -34.51
CA MET A 34 0.28 -28.25 -34.11
C MET A 34 -0.39 -28.25 -32.74
N GLU A 35 0.42 -28.30 -31.68
CA GLU A 35 -0.04 -27.88 -30.37
C GLU A 35 -0.51 -26.43 -30.50
N ASN A 36 -1.80 -26.22 -30.21
CA ASN A 36 -2.33 -24.90 -29.96
C ASN A 36 -1.49 -24.28 -28.85
N GLU A 37 -0.53 -23.42 -29.24
CA GLU A 37 0.04 -22.45 -28.33
C GLU A 37 -1.12 -21.56 -27.90
N SER A 38 -1.71 -21.90 -26.75
CA SER A 38 -2.50 -20.95 -26.01
C SER A 38 -1.58 -19.77 -25.79
N ILE A 39 -1.87 -18.65 -26.45
CA ILE A 39 -1.26 -17.36 -26.15
C ILE A 39 -1.53 -17.15 -24.66
N ILE A 40 -0.53 -17.43 -23.84
CA ILE A 40 -0.51 -16.96 -22.46
C ILE A 40 -0.39 -15.46 -22.63
N GLU A 41 -1.50 -14.73 -22.54
CA GLU A 41 -1.47 -13.32 -22.24
C GLU A 41 -0.76 -13.20 -20.90
N ILE A 42 0.55 -12.97 -20.96
CA ILE A 42 1.29 -12.43 -19.84
C ILE A 42 0.74 -11.01 -19.72
N GLU A 43 -0.33 -10.85 -18.93
CA GLU A 43 -0.66 -9.54 -18.39
C GLU A 43 0.58 -9.10 -17.62
N ASP A 44 1.41 -8.29 -18.28
CA ASP A 44 2.57 -7.66 -17.66
C ASP A 44 2.02 -6.89 -16.46
N LYS A 45 2.17 -7.47 -15.26
CA LYS A 45 1.81 -6.78 -14.04
C LYS A 45 2.64 -5.51 -14.01
N PRO A 46 2.02 -4.33 -13.88
CA PRO A 46 2.77 -3.09 -13.86
C PRO A 46 3.75 -3.15 -12.68
N ILE A 47 5.05 -3.02 -12.99
CA ILE A 47 6.12 -2.96 -12.00
C ILE A 47 6.35 -1.49 -11.68
N PHE A 48 5.73 -1.03 -10.59
CA PHE A 48 5.97 0.31 -10.05
C PHE A 48 7.34 0.37 -9.37
N LYS A 49 8.05 1.47 -9.55
CA LYS A 49 9.43 1.64 -9.07
C LYS A 49 9.58 2.81 -8.09
N ASP A 50 8.70 3.79 -8.16
CA ASP A 50 8.85 5.04 -7.43
C ASP A 50 7.89 5.10 -6.24
N TYR A 51 8.37 4.73 -5.05
CA TYR A 51 7.59 4.83 -3.82
C TYR A 51 7.29 6.28 -3.42
N LYS A 52 6.09 6.52 -2.90
CA LYS A 52 5.75 7.77 -2.21
C LYS A 52 6.60 7.89 -0.94
N THR A 53 6.95 9.12 -0.59
CA THR A 53 7.54 9.41 0.73
C THR A 53 6.44 9.38 1.78
N THR A 54 6.22 8.23 2.40
CA THR A 54 5.24 8.04 3.47
C THR A 54 5.87 8.24 4.85
N LEU A 55 5.05 8.62 5.83
CA LEU A 55 5.44 8.71 7.24
C LEU A 55 5.53 7.32 7.89
N GLY A 56 6.49 7.15 8.78
CA GLY A 56 6.60 5.94 9.61
C GLY A 56 5.81 6.06 10.92
N GLY A 57 5.72 4.95 11.66
CA GLY A 57 5.13 4.94 13.01
C GLY A 57 5.87 5.85 14.02
N TRP A 58 7.12 6.21 13.74
CA TRP A 58 7.90 7.16 14.55
C TRP A 58 7.57 8.64 14.27
N ASN A 59 6.71 8.94 13.28
CA ASN A 59 6.30 10.30 12.93
C ASN A 59 4.88 10.66 13.36
N ILE A 60 4.25 9.85 14.21
CA ILE A 60 2.86 10.07 14.67
C ILE A 60 2.73 11.41 15.42
N ASP A 61 3.79 11.88 16.07
CA ASP A 61 3.85 13.17 16.76
C ASP A 61 3.60 14.38 15.84
N LEU A 62 3.74 14.22 14.51
CA LEU A 62 3.44 15.30 13.56
C LEU A 62 1.97 15.73 13.58
N ILE A 63 1.06 14.87 14.06
CA ILE A 63 -0.34 15.22 14.29
C ILE A 63 -0.45 16.42 15.23
N ASP A 64 0.45 16.55 16.20
CA ASP A 64 0.40 17.66 17.15
C ASP A 64 0.65 19.03 16.51
N LYS A 65 1.24 19.06 15.31
CA LYS A 65 1.58 20.28 14.57
C LYS A 65 0.45 20.72 13.62
N ILE A 66 -0.61 19.93 13.49
CA ILE A 66 -1.77 20.26 12.66
C ILE A 66 -2.61 21.32 13.39
N ASN A 67 -3.03 22.35 12.66
CA ASN A 67 -3.90 23.42 13.15
C ASN A 67 -5.15 23.53 12.26
N ASP A 68 -5.83 22.41 12.05
CA ASP A 68 -7.00 22.29 11.19
C ASP A 68 -7.88 21.12 11.66
N ASN A 69 -9.15 21.15 11.27
CA ASN A 69 -10.02 19.99 11.38
C ASN A 69 -9.52 18.87 10.44
N VAL A 70 -9.62 17.62 10.86
CA VAL A 70 -9.06 16.49 10.11
C VAL A 70 -10.06 15.40 9.80
N ILE A 71 -9.89 14.78 8.64
CA ILE A 71 -10.49 13.50 8.29
C ILE A 71 -9.37 12.46 8.30
N VAL A 72 -9.55 11.38 9.05
CA VAL A 72 -8.59 10.29 9.16
C VAL A 72 -9.19 9.06 8.52
N TYR A 73 -8.60 8.62 7.41
CA TYR A 73 -8.90 7.34 6.80
C TYR A 73 -7.96 6.29 7.38
N PHE A 74 -8.53 5.21 7.91
CA PHE A 74 -7.78 4.00 8.25
C PHE A 74 -8.06 2.96 7.17
N PHE A 75 -7.22 2.91 6.13
CA PHE A 75 -7.37 1.92 5.06
C PHE A 75 -6.79 0.58 5.52
N ILE A 76 -7.64 -0.43 5.63
CA ILE A 76 -7.34 -1.76 6.17
C ILE A 76 -7.30 -2.74 4.99
N GLN A 77 -6.23 -3.52 4.89
CA GLN A 77 -6.12 -4.61 3.92
C GLN A 77 -7.29 -5.59 4.06
N LYS A 78 -7.87 -6.00 2.93
CA LYS A 78 -8.96 -6.98 2.87
C LYS A 78 -8.49 -8.43 3.13
N THR A 79 -7.25 -8.77 2.76
CA THR A 79 -6.65 -10.11 2.95
C THR A 79 -5.31 -10.02 3.67
N LYS A 80 -4.82 -11.15 4.19
CA LYS A 80 -3.50 -11.26 4.84
C LYS A 80 -2.49 -11.77 3.80
N ASP A 81 -1.80 -10.86 3.11
CA ASP A 81 -0.93 -11.27 1.98
C ASP A 81 0.50 -11.61 2.40
N SER A 82 1.01 -10.94 3.44
CA SER A 82 2.25 -11.31 4.12
C SER A 82 2.27 -10.60 5.47
N SER A 83 2.64 -11.32 6.54
CA SER A 83 2.26 -11.09 7.94
C SER A 83 0.90 -11.70 8.32
N ALA A 84 0.80 -12.18 9.56
CA ALA A 84 -0.43 -12.79 10.10
C ALA A 84 -1.55 -11.77 10.36
N TRP A 85 -1.43 -10.53 9.87
CA TRP A 85 -2.24 -9.37 10.24
C TRP A 85 -2.86 -8.71 9.01
N ASN A 86 -4.03 -8.10 9.19
CA ASN A 86 -4.54 -7.10 8.26
C ASN A 86 -3.86 -5.75 8.58
N LEU A 87 -2.96 -5.31 7.71
CA LEU A 87 -2.25 -4.04 7.90
C LEU A 87 -3.19 -2.86 7.66
N VAL A 88 -2.86 -1.73 8.28
CA VAL A 88 -3.56 -0.47 8.16
C VAL A 88 -2.62 0.60 7.62
N ALA A 89 -3.08 1.40 6.67
CA ALA A 89 -2.41 2.59 6.18
C ALA A 89 -3.25 3.83 6.54
N PRO A 90 -2.91 4.54 7.64
CA PRO A 90 -3.56 5.78 8.00
C PRO A 90 -3.27 6.92 7.00
N VAL A 91 -4.29 7.68 6.65
CA VAL A 91 -4.17 8.93 5.88
C VAL A 91 -4.92 10.04 6.61
N ILE A 92 -4.22 11.11 6.98
CA ILE A 92 -4.80 12.27 7.66
C ILE A 92 -4.90 13.42 6.65
N LEU A 93 -6.12 13.87 6.40
CA LEU A 93 -6.44 14.98 5.52
C LEU A 93 -6.87 16.21 6.34
N GLU A 94 -6.17 17.32 6.16
CA GLU A 94 -6.54 18.63 6.68
C GLU A 94 -7.69 19.22 5.84
N LYS A 95 -8.85 19.53 6.46
CA LYS A 95 -10.09 19.90 5.74
C LYS A 95 -9.96 21.23 4.98
N SER A 96 -9.26 22.20 5.55
CA SER A 96 -9.13 23.56 5.01
C SER A 96 -8.00 23.65 3.99
N THR A 97 -6.86 23.00 4.25
CA THR A 97 -5.67 23.09 3.38
C THR A 97 -5.61 22.03 2.30
N GLY A 98 -6.32 20.91 2.48
CA GLY A 98 -6.21 19.73 1.62
C GLY A 98 -4.88 18.98 1.77
N LYS A 99 -4.04 19.35 2.74
CA LYS A 99 -2.76 18.70 2.99
C LYS A 99 -2.98 17.28 3.51
N ILE A 100 -2.15 16.36 3.03
CA ILE A 100 -2.21 14.94 3.39
C ILE A 100 -0.95 14.53 4.13
N ASN A 101 -1.13 13.90 5.29
CA ASN A 101 -0.10 13.14 5.98
C ASN A 101 -0.43 11.63 5.81
N GLN A 102 0.26 10.98 4.87
CA GLN A 102 0.11 9.54 4.60
C GLN A 102 1.14 8.76 5.40
N TYR A 103 0.68 7.75 6.13
CA TYR A 103 1.52 6.79 6.82
C TYR A 103 1.65 5.51 6.01
N GLY A 104 2.86 4.98 5.94
CA GLY A 104 3.16 3.84 5.08
C GLY A 104 2.52 2.54 5.54
N LEU A 105 2.28 1.65 4.60
CA LEU A 105 1.78 0.31 4.88
C LEU A 105 2.85 -0.52 5.62
N GLY A 106 2.44 -1.24 6.67
CA GLY A 106 3.35 -2.08 7.48
C GLY A 106 3.70 -1.53 8.86
N TYR A 107 3.32 -0.28 9.17
CA TYR A 107 3.55 0.29 10.50
C TYR A 107 2.36 0.14 11.45
N PHE A 108 1.16 -0.11 10.95
CA PHE A 108 -0.08 -0.14 11.75
C PHE A 108 -0.86 -1.42 11.50
N ALA A 109 -1.51 -1.93 12.54
CA ALA A 109 -2.38 -3.10 12.47
C ALA A 109 -3.50 -2.98 13.52
N LEU A 110 -4.64 -3.61 13.28
CA LEU A 110 -5.76 -3.73 14.24
C LEU A 110 -5.98 -5.17 14.72
N GLU A 111 -5.09 -6.08 14.35
CA GLU A 111 -5.09 -7.49 14.74
C GLU A 111 -3.63 -7.91 14.98
N GLY A 112 -3.41 -8.86 15.89
CA GLY A 112 -2.08 -9.44 16.14
C GLY A 112 -1.48 -9.01 17.47
N SER A 113 -0.16 -8.80 17.48
CA SER A 113 0.60 -8.37 18.65
C SER A 113 1.83 -7.53 18.23
N GLY A 114 2.29 -6.62 19.08
CA GLY A 114 3.53 -5.86 18.83
C GLY A 114 3.32 -4.48 18.21
N GLY A 115 4.34 -4.01 17.47
CA GLY A 115 4.49 -2.59 17.10
C GLY A 115 3.31 -2.00 16.32
N GLY A 116 2.66 -2.78 15.46
CA GLY A 116 1.50 -2.32 14.69
C GLY A 116 0.31 -1.90 15.57
N LEU A 117 0.01 -2.67 16.62
CA LEU A 117 -1.03 -2.34 17.59
C LEU A 117 -0.62 -1.14 18.46
N SER A 118 0.65 -1.07 18.88
CA SER A 118 1.19 0.06 19.65
C SER A 118 1.04 1.36 18.86
N ASN A 119 1.39 1.36 17.58
CA ASN A 119 1.26 2.51 16.69
C ASN A 119 -0.21 2.91 16.50
N MET A 120 -1.14 1.95 16.37
CA MET A 120 -2.58 2.24 16.35
C MET A 120 -3.07 2.86 17.67
N SER A 121 -2.54 2.44 18.82
CA SER A 121 -2.87 3.09 20.09
C SER A 121 -2.32 4.51 20.16
N SER A 122 -1.09 4.72 19.70
CA SER A 122 -0.44 6.04 19.65
C SER A 122 -1.16 7.01 18.74
N ILE A 123 -1.56 6.60 17.53
CA ILE A 123 -2.28 7.52 16.62
C ILE A 123 -3.61 7.97 17.24
N MET A 124 -4.36 7.07 17.87
CA MET A 124 -5.59 7.41 18.58
C MET A 124 -5.35 8.38 19.74
N PHE A 125 -4.26 8.20 20.50
CA PHE A 125 -3.88 9.15 21.54
C PHE A 125 -3.63 10.57 21.01
N TYR A 126 -2.90 10.71 19.90
CA TYR A 126 -2.66 12.03 19.30
C TYR A 126 -3.91 12.64 18.68
N LEU A 127 -4.82 11.82 18.13
CA LEU A 127 -6.11 12.29 17.63
C LEU A 127 -7.03 12.77 18.76
N LYS A 128 -7.02 12.10 19.92
CA LYS A 128 -7.68 12.60 21.14
C LYS A 128 -7.16 13.98 21.52
N LYS A 129 -5.84 14.14 21.62
CA LYS A 129 -5.21 15.43 21.90
C LYS A 129 -5.56 16.50 20.87
N HIS A 130 -5.62 16.14 19.59
CA HIS A 130 -6.00 17.05 18.52
C HIS A 130 -7.41 17.61 18.73
N ARG A 131 -8.34 16.75 19.16
CA ARG A 131 -9.69 17.17 19.54
C ARG A 131 -9.74 17.99 20.82
N GLU A 132 -8.91 17.67 21.82
CA GLU A 132 -8.76 18.48 23.05
C GLU A 132 -8.21 19.89 22.76
N LYS A 133 -7.47 20.09 21.66
CA LYS A 133 -7.08 21.43 21.17
C LYS A 133 -8.25 22.23 20.57
N GLY A 134 -9.42 21.61 20.38
CA GLY A 134 -10.63 22.25 19.85
C GLY A 134 -10.90 21.99 18.37
N TYR A 135 -10.17 21.09 17.72
CA TYR A 135 -10.40 20.72 16.32
C TYR A 135 -11.33 19.51 16.17
N GLU A 136 -12.11 19.48 15.09
CA GLU A 136 -12.90 18.30 14.72
C GLU A 136 -11.97 17.18 14.19
N VAL A 137 -12.29 15.94 14.58
CA VAL A 137 -11.63 14.73 14.10
C VAL A 137 -12.71 13.77 13.60
N SER A 138 -12.69 13.46 12.30
CA SER A 138 -13.58 12.46 11.69
C SER A 138 -12.80 11.19 11.38
N LEU A 139 -13.21 10.04 11.94
CA LEU A 139 -12.50 8.77 11.79
C LEU A 139 -13.26 7.83 10.86
N LEU A 140 -12.59 7.35 9.81
CA LEU A 140 -13.19 6.54 8.75
C LEU A 140 -12.40 5.23 8.56
N PRO A 141 -12.78 4.13 9.23
CA PRO A 141 -12.18 2.83 9.00
C PRO A 141 -12.73 2.19 7.73
N LYS A 142 -11.85 1.93 6.76
CA LYS A 142 -12.20 1.54 5.39
C LYS A 142 -11.48 0.27 4.98
N ILE A 143 -12.19 -0.74 4.51
CA ILE A 143 -11.61 -1.96 3.93
C ILE A 143 -11.34 -1.74 2.45
N VAL A 144 -10.13 -2.07 2.00
CA VAL A 144 -9.68 -1.87 0.62
C VAL A 144 -9.02 -3.13 0.09
N GLU A 145 -9.20 -3.41 -1.21
CA GLU A 145 -8.43 -4.45 -1.90
C GLU A 145 -6.92 -4.23 -1.73
N ASN A 146 -6.21 -5.30 -1.40
CA ASN A 146 -4.80 -5.22 -1.05
C ASN A 146 -3.93 -4.66 -2.17
N LYS A 147 -4.22 -5.05 -3.42
CA LYS A 147 -3.49 -4.53 -4.59
C LYS A 147 -3.68 -3.02 -4.72
N LEU A 148 -4.90 -2.52 -4.63
CA LEU A 148 -5.18 -1.09 -4.74
C LEU A 148 -4.47 -0.30 -3.64
N LEU A 149 -4.50 -0.80 -2.40
CA LEU A 149 -3.81 -0.16 -1.29
C LEU A 149 -2.28 -0.19 -1.45
N SER A 150 -1.74 -1.28 -1.98
CA SER A 150 -0.29 -1.42 -2.23
C SER A 150 0.16 -0.52 -3.36
N ASP A 151 -0.60 -0.44 -4.46
CA ASP A 151 -0.33 0.44 -5.59
C ASP A 151 -0.38 1.91 -5.18
N TYR A 152 -1.24 2.27 -4.21
CA TYR A 152 -1.29 3.63 -3.65
C TYR A 152 0.01 4.06 -2.95
N GLU A 153 0.89 3.15 -2.55
CA GLU A 153 2.20 3.49 -1.99
C GLU A 153 3.20 3.98 -3.04
N PHE A 154 2.85 3.94 -4.34
CA PHE A 154 3.71 4.34 -5.45
C PHE A 154 3.23 5.62 -6.14
N VAL A 155 4.17 6.45 -6.58
CA VAL A 155 3.93 7.69 -7.33
C VAL A 155 3.54 7.38 -8.76
N ASP A 156 4.22 6.43 -9.39
CA ASP A 156 4.07 6.02 -10.78
C ASP A 156 2.86 5.10 -11.02
N SER A 157 2.12 4.71 -9.97
CA SER A 157 0.85 3.99 -10.11
C SER A 157 -0.32 4.86 -10.56
N GLY A 158 -0.23 6.17 -10.38
CA GLY A 158 -1.32 7.10 -10.66
C GLY A 158 -2.52 7.01 -9.71
N ILE A 159 -2.50 6.09 -8.72
CA ILE A 159 -3.58 5.91 -7.75
C ILE A 159 -3.62 7.08 -6.77
N LYS A 160 -4.80 7.68 -6.66
CA LYS A 160 -5.12 8.83 -5.80
C LYS A 160 -5.93 8.39 -4.58
N LEU A 161 -6.04 9.29 -3.60
CA LEU A 161 -6.86 9.06 -2.42
C LEU A 161 -8.35 8.82 -2.78
N THR A 162 -8.85 9.50 -3.81
CA THR A 162 -10.22 9.33 -4.30
C THR A 162 -10.50 7.89 -4.73
N ASP A 163 -9.55 7.28 -5.43
CA ASP A 163 -9.66 5.89 -5.89
C ASP A 163 -9.80 4.93 -4.70
N LEU A 164 -9.03 5.15 -3.62
CA LEU A 164 -9.19 4.39 -2.39
C LEU A 164 -10.55 4.62 -1.75
N THR A 165 -10.99 5.87 -1.62
CA THR A 165 -12.26 6.17 -0.94
C THR A 165 -13.48 5.60 -1.67
N GLU A 166 -13.49 5.67 -3.00
CA GLU A 166 -14.59 5.16 -3.84
C GLU A 166 -14.61 3.63 -3.91
N ASN A 167 -13.44 2.98 -3.84
CA ASN A 167 -13.30 1.53 -3.90
C ASN A 167 -13.08 0.89 -2.52
N SER A 168 -13.67 1.49 -1.48
CA SER A 168 -13.59 0.99 -0.11
C SER A 168 -14.96 0.69 0.51
N ILE A 169 -14.97 -0.20 1.49
CA ILE A 169 -16.16 -0.55 2.27
C ILE A 169 -15.95 -0.11 3.70
N ASP A 170 -16.91 0.57 4.33
CA ASP A 170 -16.80 0.88 5.76
C ASP A 170 -16.63 -0.40 6.59
N LEU A 171 -15.71 -0.38 7.55
CA LEU A 171 -15.43 -1.54 8.41
C LEU A 171 -16.70 -2.07 9.09
N ILE A 172 -17.63 -1.19 9.47
CA ILE A 172 -18.93 -1.56 10.06
C ILE A 172 -19.78 -2.44 9.13
N ASN A 173 -19.62 -2.27 7.81
CA ASN A 173 -20.36 -2.99 6.78
C ASN A 173 -19.63 -4.27 6.32
N TYR A 174 -18.40 -4.52 6.79
CA TYR A 174 -17.56 -5.65 6.36
C TYR A 174 -17.18 -6.59 7.52
N ARG A 175 -18.06 -6.77 8.51
CA ARG A 175 -17.81 -7.56 9.74
C ARG A 175 -17.96 -9.08 9.53
N LYS A 176 -17.26 -9.66 8.57
CA LYS A 176 -17.17 -11.12 8.38
C LYS A 176 -15.82 -11.65 8.88
N GLU A 177 -15.79 -12.92 9.30
CA GLU A 177 -14.54 -13.61 9.68
C GLU A 177 -13.68 -12.80 10.67
N SER A 178 -12.38 -12.61 10.39
CA SER A 178 -11.43 -11.84 11.21
C SER A 178 -11.82 -10.37 11.38
N PHE A 179 -12.61 -9.81 10.47
CA PHE A 179 -13.03 -8.40 10.56
C PHE A 179 -14.01 -8.12 11.69
N LYS A 180 -14.67 -9.13 12.25
CA LYS A 180 -15.43 -8.97 13.50
C LYS A 180 -14.50 -8.58 14.65
N TRP A 181 -13.34 -9.23 14.73
CA TRP A 181 -12.33 -8.92 15.74
C TRP A 181 -11.69 -7.56 15.49
N ILE A 182 -11.33 -7.26 14.24
CA ILE A 182 -10.78 -5.94 13.85
C ILE A 182 -11.77 -4.81 14.21
N TYR A 183 -13.06 -4.98 13.92
CA TYR A 183 -14.08 -4.01 14.31
C TYR A 183 -14.18 -3.85 15.82
N LYS A 184 -14.13 -4.95 16.59
CA LYS A 184 -14.10 -4.89 18.05
C LYS A 184 -12.88 -4.12 18.56
N GLN A 185 -11.68 -4.44 18.08
CA GLN A 185 -10.45 -3.76 18.46
C GLN A 185 -10.47 -2.27 18.12
N TYR A 186 -10.99 -1.91 16.95
CA TYR A 186 -11.19 -0.52 16.56
C TYR A 186 -12.09 0.22 17.55
N ASN A 187 -13.24 -0.33 17.91
CA ASN A 187 -14.14 0.30 18.88
C ASN A 187 -13.54 0.38 20.29
N GLU A 188 -12.80 -0.65 20.73
CA GLU A 188 -12.07 -0.59 22.01
C GLU A 188 -11.06 0.55 22.05
N LEU A 189 -10.38 0.82 20.93
CA LEU A 189 -9.49 1.98 20.80
C LEU A 189 -10.27 3.29 20.81
N LEU A 190 -11.40 3.38 20.11
CA LEU A 190 -12.24 4.58 20.16
C LEU A 190 -12.64 4.90 21.60
N SER A 191 -13.21 3.94 22.32
CA SER A 191 -13.62 4.13 23.71
C SER A 191 -12.49 4.44 24.66
N LYS A 192 -11.34 3.78 24.49
CA LYS A 192 -10.15 4.07 25.31
C LYS A 192 -9.67 5.52 25.18
N TYR A 193 -9.85 6.12 24.01
CA TYR A 193 -9.41 7.48 23.71
C TYR A 193 -10.57 8.47 23.55
N GLU A 194 -11.77 8.06 23.95
CA GLU A 194 -13.02 8.83 23.94
C GLU A 194 -13.40 9.34 22.54
N LEU A 195 -12.96 8.67 21.46
CA LEU A 195 -13.01 9.10 20.05
C LEU A 195 -14.27 8.68 19.29
N GLU A 196 -15.33 8.27 19.98
CA GLU A 196 -16.62 7.94 19.38
C GLU A 196 -17.37 9.13 18.73
#